data_AF-A0A659U9H2-F1
#
_entry.id   AF-A0A659U9H2-F1
#
_cell.length_a   1.000
_cell.length_b   1.000
_cell.length_c   1.000
_cell.angle_alpha   90.00
_cell.angle_beta   90.00
_cell.angle_gamma   90.00
#
_symmetry.space_group_name_H-M   'P 1'
#
loop_
_entity.id
_entity.type
_entity.pdbx_description
1 polymer ?
#
loop_
_entity_poly.entity_id
_entity_poly.type
_entity_poly.pdbx_seq_one_letter_code
_entity_poly.pdbx_strand_id
1 'polypeptide(L)' 'AKSAESHPDFRVLTQGIEVGAGWIRTGEASGKDYVSLSIAAPEFGPRKLYANLGRAAGQDDDDTYAIIWNPAD' A
#
# COMPACT_ATOMS: atom_id res chain seq x y z
N ALA A 1 -10.74 15.08 0.40
CA ALA A 1 -9.47 15.29 -0.34
C ALA A 1 -8.34 15.45 0.68
N LYS A 2 -7.16 14.89 0.43
CA LYS A 2 -5.98 15.08 1.29
C LYS A 2 -5.48 16.52 1.20
N SER A 3 -5.01 17.07 2.32
CA SER A 3 -4.60 18.49 2.40
C SER A 3 -3.20 18.78 1.82
N ALA A 4 -2.38 17.75 1.61
CA ALA A 4 -1.04 17.83 1.02
C ALA A 4 -0.71 16.53 0.29
N GLU A 5 0.16 16.58 -0.73
CA GLU A 5 0.54 15.38 -1.48
C GLU A 5 1.27 14.33 -0.65
N SER A 6 2.01 14.78 0.38
CA SER A 6 2.70 13.91 1.33
C SER A 6 1.74 13.14 2.25
N HIS A 7 0.51 13.63 2.42
CA HIS A 7 -0.49 12.94 3.21
C HIS A 7 -0.94 11.65 2.51
N PRO A 8 -1.29 10.63 3.29
CA PRO A 8 -1.74 9.38 2.74
C PRO A 8 -3.11 9.52 2.07
N ASP A 9 -3.29 8.76 0.98
CA ASP A 9 -4.57 8.60 0.30
C ASP A 9 -5.43 7.54 1.01
N PHE A 10 -4.77 6.55 1.62
CA PHE A 10 -5.41 5.43 2.31
C PHE A 10 -4.80 5.19 3.69
N ARG A 11 -5.61 4.68 4.61
CA ARG A 11 -5.16 4.13 5.88
C ARG A 11 -5.15 2.61 5.81
N VAL A 12 -4.14 1.97 6.37
CA VAL A 12 -4.06 0.51 6.48
C VAL A 12 -4.48 0.13 7.89
N LEU A 13 -5.57 -0.63 8.00
CA LEU A 13 -6.11 -1.07 9.28
C LEU A 13 -6.11 -2.59 9.39
N THR A 14 -5.86 -3.08 10.61
CA THR A 14 -6.09 -4.47 11.00
C THR A 14 -6.81 -4.48 12.33
N GLN A 15 -7.93 -5.19 12.41
CA GLN A 15 -8.73 -5.29 13.64
C GLN A 15 -9.07 -3.92 14.27
N GLY A 16 -9.29 -2.90 13.44
CA GLY A 16 -9.59 -1.53 13.89
C GLY A 16 -8.37 -0.69 14.33
N ILE A 17 -7.17 -1.26 14.31
CA ILE A 17 -5.92 -0.55 14.60
C ILE A 17 -5.24 -0.13 13.30
N GLU A 18 -4.82 1.14 13.23
CA GLU A 18 -4.05 1.66 12.11
C GLU A 18 -2.59 1.20 12.22
N VAL A 19 -2.11 0.50 11.19
CA VAL A 19 -0.78 -0.09 11.12
C VAL A 19 0.04 0.43 9.95
N GLY A 20 -0.48 1.42 9.23
CA GLY A 20 0.19 1.91 8.04
C GLY A 20 -0.67 2.84 7.20
N ALA A 21 -0.11 3.17 6.05
CA ALA A 21 -0.64 4.15 5.13
C ALA A 21 -0.36 3.76 3.68
N GLY A 22 -1.20 4.27 2.78
CA GLY A 22 -1.09 4.07 1.34
C GLY A 22 -1.12 5.37 0.56
N TRP A 23 -0.37 5.41 -0.54
CA TRP A 23 -0.32 6.54 -1.48
C TRP A 23 -0.58 6.05 -2.88
N ILE A 24 -1.38 6.80 -3.63
CA ILE A 24 -1.50 6.61 -5.08
C ILE A 24 -0.23 7.17 -5.73
N ARG A 25 0.43 6.35 -6.54
CA ARG A 25 1.65 6.68 -7.28
C ARG A 25 1.45 6.30 -8.74
N THR A 26 2.08 7.01 -9.65
CA THR A 26 2.10 6.66 -11.07
C THR A 26 3.41 5.93 -11.38
N GLY A 27 3.33 4.74 -11.97
CA GLY A 27 4.49 3.95 -12.34
C GLY A 27 5.25 4.59 -13.49
N GLU A 28 6.54 4.85 -13.32
CA GLU A 28 7.36 5.55 -14.34
C GLU A 28 7.42 4.78 -15.66
N ALA A 29 7.51 3.44 -15.60
CA ALA A 29 7.62 2.61 -16.79
C ALA A 29 6.27 2.36 -17.49
N SER A 30 5.18 2.24 -16.73
CA SER A 30 3.86 1.87 -17.25
C SER A 30 2.94 3.05 -17.51
N GLY A 31 3.20 4.20 -16.87
CA GLY A 31 2.29 5.35 -16.80
C GLY A 31 1.00 5.05 -16.03
N LYS A 32 0.89 3.90 -15.36
CA LYS A 32 -0.33 3.47 -14.67
C LYS A 32 -0.24 3.76 -13.19
N ASP A 33 -1.37 4.14 -12.60
CA ASP A 33 -1.48 4.34 -11.17
C ASP A 33 -1.45 3.01 -10.42
N TYR A 34 -0.79 3.01 -9.26
CA TYR A 34 -0.71 1.92 -8.31
C TYR A 34 -0.72 2.48 -6.88
N VAL A 35 -1.08 1.65 -5.91
CA VAL A 35 -1.02 2.04 -4.49
C VAL A 35 0.28 1.51 -3.90
N SER A 36 1.10 2.41 -3.38
CA SER A 36 2.27 2.07 -2.57
C SER A 36 1.90 2.10 -1.09
N LEU A 37 2.30 1.07 -0.34
CA LEU A 37 1.98 0.88 1.07
C LEU A 37 3.25 0.95 1.93
N SER A 38 3.12 1.57 3.10
CA SER A 38 4.05 1.43 4.21
C SER A 38 3.31 0.91 5.43
N ILE A 39 3.81 -0.18 5.99
CA ILE A 39 3.21 -0.88 7.13
C ILE A 39 4.24 -0.93 8.25
N ALA A 40 3.86 -0.47 9.43
CA ALA A 40 4.68 -0.47 10.62
C ALA A 40 3.83 -0.97 11.78
N ALA A 41 4.27 -2.05 12.42
CA ALA A 41 3.60 -2.64 13.56
C ALA A 41 4.66 -3.06 14.59
N PRO A 42 4.33 -3.09 15.90
CA PRO A 42 5.29 -3.43 16.95
C PRO A 42 6.03 -4.74 16.70
N GLU A 43 5.38 -5.72 16.07
CA GLU A 43 5.89 -7.06 15.78
C GLU A 43 7.03 -7.04 14.74
N PHE A 44 7.15 -5.97 13.95
CA PHE A 44 8.24 -5.76 12.99
C PHE A 44 9.45 -5.02 13.59
N GLY A 45 9.38 -4.66 14.87
CA GLY A 45 10.42 -3.90 15.57
C GLY A 45 10.67 -2.54 14.89
N PRO A 46 11.94 -2.14 14.66
CA PRO A 46 12.24 -0.88 14.00
C PRO A 46 11.98 -0.90 12.48
N ARG A 47 11.66 -2.07 11.89
CA ARG A 47 11.51 -2.21 10.45
C ARG A 47 10.12 -1.77 10.01
N LYS A 48 10.07 -1.10 8.86
CA LYS A 48 8.83 -0.86 8.12
C LYS A 48 8.78 -1.78 6.93
N LEU A 49 7.60 -2.31 6.69
CA LEU A 49 7.30 -3.13 5.56
C LEU A 49 6.79 -2.25 4.40
N TYR A 50 7.37 -2.40 3.21
CA TYR A 50 6.91 -1.74 1.99
C TYR A 50 6.30 -2.74 1.02
N ALA A 51 5.16 -2.39 0.44
CA ALA A 51 4.49 -3.23 -0.54
C ALA A 51 3.77 -2.37 -1.58
N ASN A 52 3.37 -2.97 -2.68
CA ASN A 52 2.52 -2.34 -3.69
C ASN A 52 1.25 -3.17 -3.88
N LEU A 53 0.13 -2.51 -4.20
CA LEU A 53 -1.10 -3.18 -4.59
C LEU A 53 -1.15 -3.34 -6.10
N GLY A 54 -1.21 -4.58 -6.56
CA GLY A 54 -1.52 -4.93 -7.95
C GLY A 54 -2.96 -5.46 -8.06
N ARG A 55 -3.57 -5.41 -9.25
CA ARG A 55 -4.85 -6.09 -9.49
C ARG A 55 -4.66 -7.59 -9.23
N ALA A 56 -5.54 -8.19 -8.45
CA ALA A 56 -5.46 -9.63 -8.17
C ALA A 56 -5.82 -10.42 -9.43
N ALA A 57 -4.86 -11.20 -9.94
CA ALA A 57 -5.11 -12.05 -11.10
C ALA A 57 -6.09 -13.17 -10.75
N GLY A 58 -7.11 -13.37 -11.59
CA GLY A 58 -8.09 -14.46 -11.41
C GLY A 58 -9.18 -14.19 -10.38
N GLN A 59 -9.39 -12.93 -9.99
CA GLN A 59 -10.56 -12.50 -9.23
C GLN A 59 -11.57 -11.83 -10.16
N ASP A 60 -12.86 -12.12 -9.96
CA ASP A 60 -13.96 -11.50 -10.72
C ASP A 60 -14.27 -10.08 -10.23
N ASP A 61 -13.73 -9.70 -9.06
CA ASP A 61 -13.90 -8.40 -8.44
C ASP A 61 -12.71 -7.48 -8.73
N ASP A 62 -13.01 -6.37 -9.42
CA ASP A 62 -12.05 -5.32 -9.75
C ASP A 62 -11.50 -4.61 -8.51
N ASP A 63 -12.23 -4.59 -7.39
CA ASP A 63 -11.80 -3.93 -6.16
C ASP A 63 -10.92 -4.84 -5.28
N THR A 64 -10.61 -6.05 -5.76
CA THR A 64 -9.69 -6.96 -5.09
C THR A 64 -8.25 -6.78 -5.60
N TYR A 65 -7.35 -6.49 -4.67
CA TYR A 65 -5.93 -6.26 -4.94
C TYR A 65 -5.05 -7.33 -4.30
N ALA A 66 -3.97 -7.69 -4.98
CA ALA A 66 -2.88 -8.49 -4.45
C ALA A 66 -1.84 -7.58 -3.78
N ILE A 67 -1.36 -7.97 -2.60
CA ILE A 67 -0.24 -7.32 -1.94
C ILE A 67 1.05 -7.94 -2.48
N ILE A 68 1.87 -7.11 -3.11
CA ILE A 68 3.18 -7.47 -3.65
C ILE A 68 4.24 -6.92 -2.70
N TRP A 69 4.88 -7.82 -1.97
CA TRP A 69 5.90 -7.50 -0.97
C TRP A 69 7.18 -6.98 -1.63
N ASN A 70 7.70 -5.84 -1.16
CA ASN A 70 8.99 -5.30 -1.57
C ASN A 70 10.02 -5.60 -0.45
N PRO A 71 10.74 -6.73 -0.52
CA PRO A 71 11.74 -7.06 0.49
C PRO A 71 12.81 -5.95 0.54
N ALA A 72 13.06 -5.43 1.74
CA ALA A 72 14.24 -4.64 2.00
C ALA A 72 15.39 -5.62 2.26
N ASP A 73 16.46 -5.52 1.46
CA ASP A 73 17.73 -6.22 1.70
C ASP A 73 18.22 -6.03 3.15
#